data_AF-A0A9W5RBN1-F1
#
_entry.id   AF-A0A9W5RBN1-F1
#
_cell.length_a   1.000
_cell.length_b   1.000
_cell.length_c   1.000
_cell.angle_alpha   90.00
_cell.angle_beta   90.00
_cell.angle_gamma   90.00
#
_symmetry.space_group_name_H-M   'P 1'
#
loop_
_entity.id
_entity.type
_entity.pdbx_description
1 polymer ?
#
loop_
_entity_poly.entity_id
_entity_poly.type
_entity_poly.pdbx_seq_one_letter_code
_entity_poly.pdbx_strand_id
1 'polypeptide(L)'
;MNEKSTSFQIDLSPRILEEVERYVTYQNIRRKLQGSEEEIQVEDIVKAALIHYLGQLEQAIELNKFKKIASDVQFPLKNNIAEIMLKNGMKQAELSRKTGIKSGNMSMIVNNKVQPSMENFLKIWSVLKFPPLHGIFYRDYLK
;
A
#
# COMPACT_ATOMS: atom_id res chain seq x y z
N MET A 1 -25.20 -20.82 -7.69
CA MET A 1 -23.85 -21.32 -7.32
C MET A 1 -23.59 -20.89 -5.89
N ASN A 2 -23.32 -21.82 -4.97
CA ASN A 2 -22.91 -21.46 -3.61
C ASN A 2 -21.51 -20.84 -3.69
N GLU A 3 -21.40 -19.53 -3.49
CA GLU A 3 -20.09 -18.89 -3.30
C GLU A 3 -19.46 -19.45 -2.02
N LYS A 4 -18.33 -20.14 -2.15
CA LYS A 4 -17.52 -20.54 -1.01
C LYS A 4 -17.00 -19.27 -0.32
N SER A 5 -17.63 -18.89 0.78
CA SER A 5 -17.09 -17.85 1.67
C SER A 5 -15.83 -18.37 2.35
N THR A 6 -14.73 -17.64 2.21
CA THR A 6 -13.45 -17.91 2.88
C THR A 6 -13.19 -16.78 3.87
N SER A 7 -13.02 -17.09 5.15
CA SER A 7 -12.67 -16.10 6.18
C SER A 7 -11.18 -16.14 6.50
N PHE A 8 -10.60 -14.98 6.81
CA PHE A 8 -9.24 -14.84 7.30
C PHE A 8 -9.18 -13.70 8.32
N GLN A 9 -8.27 -13.78 9.27
CA GLN A 9 -8.06 -12.76 10.29
C GLN A 9 -7.00 -11.75 9.85
N ILE A 10 -7.21 -10.48 10.18
CA ILE A 10 -6.26 -9.39 9.92
C ILE A 10 -5.96 -8.67 11.21
N ASP A 11 -4.67 -8.39 11.43
CA ASP A 11 -4.23 -7.56 12.55
C ASP A 11 -4.09 -6.11 12.07
N LEU A 12 -4.86 -5.20 12.68
CA LEU A 12 -4.77 -3.77 12.46
C LEU A 12 -4.05 -3.12 13.62
N SER A 13 -3.24 -2.09 13.34
CA SER A 13 -2.70 -1.26 14.42
C SER A 13 -3.85 -0.51 15.10
N PRO A 14 -3.77 -0.25 16.43
CA PRO A 14 -4.84 0.45 17.15
C PRO A 14 -5.22 1.78 16.50
N ARG A 15 -4.21 2.53 16.02
CA ARG A 15 -4.42 3.78 15.28
C ARG A 15 -5.25 3.59 14.02
N ILE A 16 -4.97 2.57 13.21
CA ILE A 16 -5.72 2.32 11.97
C ILE A 16 -7.16 1.91 12.28
N LEU A 17 -7.34 1.07 13.30
CA LEU A 17 -8.68 0.66 13.72
C LEU A 17 -9.52 1.87 14.16
N GLU A 18 -8.94 2.76 14.98
CA GLU A 18 -9.60 3.99 15.42
C GLU A 18 -10.01 4.90 14.25
N GLU A 19 -9.13 5.06 13.25
CA GLU A 19 -9.46 5.82 12.03
C GLU A 19 -10.65 5.21 11.28
N VAL A 20 -10.66 3.88 11.11
CA VAL A 20 -11.73 3.17 10.41
C VAL A 20 -13.05 3.29 11.19
N GLU A 21 -13.02 3.08 12.51
CA GLU A 21 -14.21 3.20 13.38
C GLU A 21 -14.80 4.61 13.37
N ARG A 22 -13.95 5.64 13.36
CA ARG A 22 -14.40 7.03 13.22
C ARG A 22 -15.11 7.26 11.88
N TYR A 23 -14.58 6.71 10.79
CA TYR A 23 -15.22 6.79 9.48
C TYR A 23 -16.54 6.03 9.42
N VAL A 24 -16.60 4.82 9.99
CA VAL A 24 -17.84 4.04 10.11
C VAL A 24 -18.91 4.84 10.85
N THR A 25 -18.54 5.40 12.00
CA THR A 25 -19.43 6.21 12.83
C THR A 25 -19.97 7.41 12.05
N TYR A 26 -19.09 8.16 11.39
CA TYR A 26 -19.49 9.30 10.56
C TYR A 26 -20.48 8.89 9.45
N GLN A 27 -20.19 7.81 8.73
CA GLN A 27 -21.04 7.35 7.63
C GLN A 27 -22.41 6.86 8.13
N ASN A 28 -22.46 6.15 9.26
CA ASN A 28 -23.72 5.67 9.83
C ASN A 28 -24.58 6.83 10.33
N ILE A 29 -24.00 7.85 10.97
CA ILE A 29 -24.72 9.07 11.33
C ILE A 29 -25.30 9.74 10.08
N ARG A 30 -24.48 9.93 9.04
CA ARG A 30 -24.91 10.56 7.79
C ARG A 30 -26.05 9.79 7.12
N ARG A 31 -25.97 8.45 7.09
CA ARG A 31 -27.00 7.57 6.53
C ARG A 31 -28.31 7.64 7.30
N LYS A 32 -28.25 7.64 8.64
CA LYS A 32 -29.43 7.84 9.50
C LYS A 32 -30.12 9.17 9.23
N LEU A 33 -29.35 10.26 9.07
CA LEU A 33 -29.90 11.56 8.68
C LEU A 33 -30.57 11.55 7.29
N GLN A 34 -30.16 10.63 6.41
CA GLN A 34 -30.76 10.42 5.08
C GLN A 34 -31.91 9.40 5.09
N GLY A 35 -32.33 8.91 6.25
CA GLY A 35 -33.42 7.95 6.40
C GLY A 35 -33.05 6.50 6.08
N SER A 36 -31.76 6.17 6.02
CA SER A 36 -31.29 4.79 5.83
C SER A 36 -31.15 4.07 7.16
N GLU A 37 -31.69 2.86 7.25
CA GLU A 37 -31.58 1.96 8.41
C GLU A 37 -30.36 1.02 8.34
N GLU A 38 -29.68 0.97 7.20
CA GLU A 38 -28.51 0.11 7.01
C GLU A 38 -27.25 0.72 7.61
N GLU A 39 -26.65 0.01 8.56
CA GLU A 39 -25.36 0.37 9.16
C GLU A 39 -24.20 -0.29 8.42
N ILE A 40 -23.21 0.52 8.07
CA ILE A 40 -21.91 0.08 7.59
C ILE A 40 -21.13 -0.45 8.80
N GLN A 41 -20.45 -1.57 8.64
CA GLN A 41 -19.53 -2.14 9.63
C GLN A 41 -18.07 -1.86 9.26
N VAL A 42 -17.16 -2.04 10.23
CA VAL A 42 -15.70 -1.97 9.99
C VAL A 42 -15.29 -2.89 8.85
N GLU A 43 -15.86 -4.09 8.80
CA GLU A 43 -15.59 -5.07 7.76
C GLU A 43 -15.93 -4.57 6.35
N ASP A 44 -17.02 -3.80 6.20
CA ASP A 44 -17.42 -3.25 4.91
C ASP A 44 -16.42 -2.21 4.40
N ILE A 45 -15.89 -1.38 5.30
CA ILE A 45 -14.84 -0.42 4.97
C ILE A 45 -13.55 -1.13 4.55
N VAL A 46 -13.16 -2.19 5.27
CA VAL A 46 -11.98 -2.98 4.94
C VAL A 46 -12.14 -3.66 3.58
N LYS A 47 -13.30 -4.28 3.31
CA LYS A 47 -13.62 -4.88 2.00
C LYS A 47 -13.59 -3.84 0.88
N ALA A 48 -14.21 -2.68 1.09
CA ALA A 48 -14.24 -1.61 0.10
C ALA A 48 -12.83 -1.08 -0.20
N ALA A 49 -12.00 -0.89 0.83
CA ALA A 49 -10.61 -0.47 0.66
C ALA A 49 -9.78 -1.49 -0.13
N LEU A 50 -9.98 -2.79 0.15
CA LEU A 50 -9.31 -3.87 -0.57
C LEU A 50 -9.74 -3.90 -2.05
N ILE A 51 -11.05 -3.87 -2.33
CA ILE A 51 -11.58 -3.83 -3.70
C ILE A 51 -11.06 -2.61 -4.45
N HIS A 52 -11.06 -1.45 -3.80
CA HIS A 52 -10.54 -0.21 -4.38
C HIS A 52 -9.06 -0.35 -4.76
N TYR A 53 -8.24 -0.89 -3.85
CA TYR A 53 -6.82 -1.10 -4.11
C TYR A 53 -6.60 -2.12 -5.24
N LEU A 54 -7.33 -3.23 -5.26
CA LEU A 54 -7.26 -4.21 -6.35
C LEU A 54 -7.62 -3.59 -7.70
N GLY A 55 -8.67 -2.78 -7.77
CA GLY A 55 -9.05 -2.07 -8.99
C GLY A 55 -7.96 -1.08 -9.47
N GLN A 56 -7.25 -0.43 -8.55
CA GLN A 56 -6.09 0.40 -8.90
C GLN A 56 -4.94 -0.43 -9.46
N LEU A 57 -4.68 -1.61 -8.88
CA LEU A 57 -3.65 -2.53 -9.37
C LEU A 57 -3.95 -3.04 -10.77
N GLU A 58 -5.18 -3.45 -11.04
CA GLU A 58 -5.62 -3.89 -12.37
C GLU A 58 -5.44 -2.77 -13.40
N GLN A 59 -5.89 -1.55 -13.09
CA GLN A 59 -5.71 -0.40 -13.96
C GLN A 59 -4.23 -0.08 -14.20
N ALA A 60 -3.38 -0.17 -13.18
CA ALA A 60 -1.95 0.02 -13.34
C ALA A 60 -1.30 -1.05 -14.22
N ILE A 61 -1.76 -2.30 -14.15
CA ILE A 61 -1.32 -3.40 -15.02
C ILE A 61 -1.72 -3.11 -16.47
N GLU A 62 -2.97 -2.69 -16.71
CA GLU A 62 -3.43 -2.30 -18.05
C GLU A 62 -2.67 -1.08 -18.59
N LEU A 63 -2.46 -0.03 -17.79
CA LEU A 63 -1.67 1.14 -18.17
C LEU A 63 -0.19 0.80 -18.42
N ASN A 64 0.37 -0.19 -17.73
CA ASN A 64 1.72 -0.67 -17.99
C ASN A 64 1.85 -1.39 -19.34
N LYS A 65 0.77 -1.98 -19.89
CA LYS A 65 0.75 -2.45 -21.28
C LYS A 65 0.89 -1.27 -22.26
N PHE A 66 0.29 -0.12 -21.94
CA PHE A 66 0.40 1.11 -22.73
C PHE A 66 1.74 1.84 -22.54
N LYS A 67 2.38 1.78 -21.37
CA LYS A 67 3.71 2.38 -21.15
C LYS A 67 4.83 1.75 -21.98
N LYS A 68 4.66 0.54 -22.50
CA LYS A 68 5.59 -0.02 -23.49
C LYS A 68 5.60 0.78 -24.80
N ILE A 69 4.57 1.59 -25.06
CA ILE A 69 4.43 2.43 -26.26
C ILE A 69 4.95 3.86 -25.99
N ALA A 70 4.88 4.35 -24.75
CA ALA A 70 5.26 5.71 -24.37
C ALA A 70 6.62 5.77 -23.64
N SER A 71 7.64 5.10 -24.19
CA SER A 71 8.98 4.98 -23.62
C SER A 71 9.79 6.28 -23.71
N ASP A 72 9.32 7.33 -23.05
CA ASP A 72 10.13 8.52 -22.80
C ASP A 72 9.73 9.11 -21.43
N VAL A 73 10.19 8.47 -20.35
CA VAL A 73 9.88 8.95 -18.99
C VAL A 73 11.05 9.79 -18.50
N GLN A 74 10.99 11.06 -18.84
CA GLN A 74 11.92 12.13 -18.46
C GLN A 74 12.13 12.29 -16.94
N PHE A 75 11.30 11.64 -16.10
CA PHE A 75 11.35 11.73 -14.64
C PHE A 75 11.12 10.35 -13.97
N PRO A 76 12.18 9.62 -13.59
CA PRO A 76 12.03 8.31 -12.95
C PRO A 76 11.42 8.43 -11.56
N LEU A 77 10.49 7.51 -11.24
CA LEU A 77 9.98 7.35 -9.88
C LEU A 77 11.12 6.86 -8.97
N LYS A 78 11.41 7.57 -7.88
CA LYS A 78 12.38 7.17 -6.87
C LYS A 78 11.68 6.91 -5.54
N ASN A 79 12.39 6.26 -4.64
CA ASN A 79 11.98 5.97 -3.27
C ASN A 79 12.96 6.57 -2.25
N ASN A 80 12.49 6.79 -1.02
CA ASN A 80 13.29 7.22 0.13
C ASN A 80 13.35 6.15 1.24
N ILE A 81 13.29 4.86 0.88
CA ILE A 81 13.26 3.74 1.84
C ILE A 81 14.44 3.82 2.83
N ALA A 82 15.63 4.22 2.36
CA ALA A 82 16.81 4.40 3.20
C ALA A 82 16.58 5.41 4.34
N GLU A 83 15.89 6.51 4.06
CA GLU A 83 15.59 7.55 5.04
C GLU A 83 14.53 7.08 6.05
N ILE A 84 13.50 6.38 5.57
CA ILE A 84 12.47 5.79 6.43
C ILE A 84 13.11 4.77 7.39
N MET A 85 14.00 3.92 6.87
CA MET A 85 14.73 2.96 7.69
C MET A 85 15.58 3.63 8.76
N LEU A 86 16.29 4.71 8.40
CA LEU A 86 17.11 5.49 9.34
C LEU A 86 16.25 6.05 10.48
N LYS A 87 15.10 6.66 10.15
CA LYS A 87 14.14 7.19 11.15
C LYS A 87 13.61 6.08 12.07
N ASN A 88 13.49 4.87 11.56
CA ASN A 88 13.02 3.70 12.31
C ASN A 88 14.16 2.91 13.00
N GLY A 89 15.41 3.37 12.96
CA GLY A 89 16.56 2.66 13.52
C GLY A 89 16.86 1.30 12.87
N MET A 90 16.38 1.08 11.64
CA MET A 90 16.42 -0.21 10.95
C MET A 90 17.61 -0.31 10.00
N LYS A 91 18.33 -1.43 10.05
CA LYS A 91 19.43 -1.72 9.11
C LYS A 91 18.93 -2.47 7.87
N GLN A 92 19.59 -2.30 6.74
CA GLN A 92 19.21 -2.97 5.48
C GLN A 92 19.28 -4.50 5.56
N ALA A 93 20.26 -5.03 6.31
CA ALA A 93 20.35 -6.46 6.59
C ALA A 93 19.13 -6.99 7.36
N GLU A 94 18.58 -6.18 8.26
CA GLU A 94 17.36 -6.53 8.99
C GLU A 94 16.13 -6.50 8.08
N LEU A 95 16.00 -5.47 7.23
CA LEU A 95 14.91 -5.38 6.25
C LEU A 95 14.95 -6.58 5.28
N SER A 96 16.13 -6.95 4.78
CA SER A 96 16.35 -8.14 3.96
C SER A 96 15.90 -9.42 4.66
N ARG A 97 16.29 -9.60 5.93
CA ARG A 97 15.87 -10.76 6.74
C ARG A 97 14.36 -10.81 6.97
N LYS A 98 13.73 -9.69 7.32
CA LYS A 98 12.28 -9.61 7.61
C LYS A 98 11.41 -9.79 6.37
N THR A 99 11.89 -9.36 5.20
CA THR A 99 11.16 -9.47 3.93
C THR A 99 11.47 -10.76 3.16
N GLY A 100 12.55 -11.47 3.50
CA GLY A 100 13.06 -12.60 2.72
C GLY A 100 13.68 -12.22 1.37
N ILE A 101 13.84 -10.92 1.08
CA ILE A 101 14.44 -10.43 -0.15
C ILE A 101 15.96 -10.53 -0.04
N LYS A 102 16.62 -11.16 -1.03
CA LYS A 102 18.10 -11.28 -1.08
C LYS A 102 18.77 -9.91 -0.93
N SER A 103 19.85 -9.85 -0.14
CA SER A 103 20.57 -8.62 0.21
C SER A 103 21.00 -7.78 -1.00
N GLY A 104 21.47 -8.42 -2.07
CA GLY A 104 21.81 -7.74 -3.33
C GLY A 104 20.61 -7.04 -3.96
N ASN A 105 19.46 -7.73 -4.06
CA ASN A 105 18.23 -7.13 -4.58
C ASN A 105 17.69 -6.01 -3.67
N MET A 106 17.73 -6.22 -2.35
CA MET A 106 17.38 -5.20 -1.37
C MET A 106 18.22 -3.93 -1.56
N SER A 107 19.54 -4.08 -1.78
CA SER A 107 20.43 -2.95 -2.03
C SER A 107 20.08 -2.18 -3.29
N MET A 108 19.76 -2.90 -4.37
CA MET A 108 19.33 -2.25 -5.61
C MET A 108 18.03 -1.46 -5.43
N ILE A 109 17.05 -2.02 -4.70
CA ILE A 109 15.77 -1.36 -4.42
C ILE A 109 15.96 -0.11 -3.56
N VAL A 110 16.63 -0.23 -2.41
CA VAL A 110 16.85 0.87 -1.45
C VAL A 110 17.63 2.02 -2.08
N ASN A 111 18.59 1.71 -2.98
CA ASN A 111 19.41 2.70 -3.66
C ASN A 111 18.86 3.15 -5.02
N ASN A 112 17.57 2.92 -5.31
CA ASN A 112 16.91 3.34 -6.53
C ASN A 112 17.55 2.83 -7.84
N LYS A 113 18.28 1.72 -7.79
CA LYS A 113 18.87 1.07 -8.99
C LYS A 113 17.84 0.23 -9.74
N VAL A 114 16.87 -0.33 -9.04
CA VAL A 114 15.79 -1.15 -9.59
C VAL A 114 14.48 -0.82 -8.88
N GLN A 115 13.37 -0.79 -9.61
CA GLN A 115 12.04 -0.70 -9.01
C GLN A 115 11.65 -2.05 -8.42
N PRO A 116 11.12 -2.10 -7.19
CA PRO A 116 10.62 -3.36 -6.63
C PRO A 116 9.43 -3.86 -7.45
N SER A 117 9.29 -5.18 -7.57
CA SER A 117 8.00 -5.77 -7.96
C SER A 117 6.93 -5.40 -6.92
N MET A 118 5.65 -5.47 -7.29
CA MET A 118 4.55 -5.21 -6.35
C MET A 118 4.65 -6.09 -5.10
N GLU A 119 4.95 -7.38 -5.25
CA GLU A 119 5.13 -8.30 -4.13
C GLU A 119 6.27 -7.85 -3.20
N ASN A 120 7.44 -7.51 -3.74
CA ASN A 120 8.58 -7.04 -2.95
C ASN A 120 8.27 -5.70 -2.29
N PHE A 121 7.57 -4.81 -2.98
CA PHE A 121 7.11 -3.54 -2.41
C PHE A 121 6.19 -3.78 -1.21
N LEU A 122 5.16 -4.62 -1.33
CA LEU A 122 4.23 -4.92 -0.24
C LEU A 122 4.93 -5.53 0.97
N LYS A 123 5.90 -6.42 0.77
CA LYS A 123 6.72 -6.98 1.85
C LYS A 123 7.55 -5.90 2.55
N ILE A 124 8.19 -5.01 1.80
CA ILE A 124 8.95 -3.90 2.36
C ILE A 124 8.01 -2.95 3.12
N TRP A 125 6.88 -2.59 2.51
CA TRP A 125 5.91 -1.65 3.06
C TRP A 125 5.32 -2.14 4.38
N SER A 126 5.01 -3.43 4.49
CA SER A 126 4.52 -4.04 5.73
C SER A 126 5.57 -4.03 6.85
N VAL A 127 6.83 -4.35 6.54
CA VAL A 127 7.94 -4.29 7.51
C VAL A 127 8.20 -2.86 7.99
N LEU A 128 8.02 -1.88 7.10
CA LEU A 128 8.14 -0.45 7.42
C LEU A 128 6.91 0.13 8.13
N LYS A 129 5.89 -0.69 8.43
CA LYS A 129 4.64 -0.28 9.12
C LYS A 129 3.76 0.66 8.29
N PHE A 130 3.68 0.38 6.99
CA PHE A 130 2.75 1.02 6.07
C PHE A 130 2.80 2.57 6.05
N PRO A 131 3.99 3.20 5.89
CA PRO A 131 4.05 4.66 5.76
C PRO A 131 3.26 5.14 4.53
N PRO A 132 2.75 6.38 4.51
CA PRO A 132 1.99 6.90 3.37
C PRO A 132 2.78 6.78 2.05
N LEU A 133 2.12 6.40 0.95
CA LEU A 133 2.79 6.16 -0.33
C LEU A 133 3.56 7.37 -0.86
N HIS A 134 3.02 8.58 -0.71
CA HIS A 134 3.70 9.84 -1.06
C HIS A 134 4.92 10.14 -0.18
N GLY A 135 4.99 9.50 0.99
CA GLY A 135 6.14 9.55 1.88
C GLY A 135 7.20 8.51 1.56
N ILE A 136 6.91 7.54 0.68
CA ILE A 136 7.86 6.52 0.20
C ILE A 136 8.40 6.89 -1.18
N PHE A 137 7.50 7.27 -2.09
CA PHE A 137 7.82 7.51 -3.49
C PHE A 137 7.71 8.98 -3.84
N TYR A 138 8.67 9.44 -4.63
CA TYR A 138 8.70 10.78 -5.20
C TYR A 138 9.18 10.71 -6.65
N ARG A 139 8.80 11.69 -7.46
CA ARG A 139 9.40 11.88 -8.77
C ARG A 139 10.56 12.84 -8.63
N ASP A 140 11.70 12.44 -9.18
CA ASP A 140 12.87 13.30 -9.22
C ASP A 140 12.68 14.31 -10.36
N TYR A 141 12.18 15.50 -10.02
CA TYR A 141 11.91 16.56 -11.00
C TYR A 141 13.15 17.38 -11.36
N LEU A 142 14.36 17.03 -10.90
CA LEU A 142 15.54 17.88 -11.02
C LEU A 142 16.84 17.10 -11.29
N LYS A 143 17.41 17.32 -12.48
CA LYS A 143 18.58 18.18 -12.60
C LYS A 143 18.24 19.35 -13.51
#